data_AF-A0A8T4SDY5-F1
#
_entry.id   AF-A0A8T4SDY5-F1
#
_cell.length_a   1.000
_cell.length_b   1.000
_cell.length_c   1.000
_cell.angle_alpha   90.00
_cell.angle_beta   90.00
_cell.angle_gamma   90.00
#
_symmetry.space_group_name_H-M   'P 1'
#
loop_
_entity.id
_entity.type
_entity.pdbx_description
1 polymer ?
#
loop_
_entity_poly.entity_id
_entity_poly.type
_entity_poly.pdbx_seq_one_letter_code
_entity_poly.pdbx_strand_id
1 'polypeptide(L)'
;MVRIDIRVNPVEQPSNTITLTPDMILKYLLGTDEKIETTILCKPEKTELVTTDLALYEAMGSIKPYDNVQLNKLTKLLESVHIFSHKQQTGSEKPILKEERVEQLRKIALDKQSNKKSKLED
;
A
#
# COMPACT_ATOMS: atom_id res chain seq x y z
N MET A 1 -39.31 0.98 26.39
CA MET A 1 -38.51 0.55 25.22
C MET A 1 -37.94 1.81 24.58
N VAL A 2 -36.67 2.12 24.85
CA VAL A 2 -36.02 3.36 24.41
C VAL A 2 -35.36 3.11 23.05
N ARG A 3 -35.70 3.90 22.03
CA ARG A 3 -35.03 3.90 20.72
C ARG A 3 -34.00 5.02 20.74
N ILE A 4 -32.72 4.67 20.58
CA ILE A 4 -31.63 5.64 20.44
C ILE A 4 -31.38 5.78 18.94
N ASP A 5 -31.78 6.92 18.38
CA ASP A 5 -31.45 7.28 17.01
C ASP A 5 -30.02 7.84 16.96
N ILE A 6 -29.07 6.99 16.57
CA ILE A 6 -27.69 7.41 16.30
C ILE A 6 -27.69 8.16 14.97
N ARG A 7 -27.65 9.50 15.04
CA ARG A 7 -27.38 10.35 13.88
C ARG A 7 -25.91 10.22 13.50
N VAL A 8 -25.63 9.40 12.49
CA VAL A 8 -24.33 9.37 11.83
C VAL A 8 -24.28 10.60 10.92
N ASN A 9 -23.48 11.60 11.28
CA ASN A 9 -23.17 12.70 10.37
C ASN A 9 -22.47 12.14 9.13
N PRO A 10 -22.78 12.61 7.91
CA PRO A 10 -22.04 12.23 6.73
C PRO A 10 -20.58 12.68 6.91
N VAL A 11 -19.66 11.72 6.93
CA VAL A 11 -18.22 11.98 6.90
C VAL A 11 -17.95 12.69 5.57
N GLU A 12 -17.49 13.94 5.63
CA GLU A 12 -16.99 14.65 4.45
C GLU A 12 -15.93 13.77 3.78
N GLN A 13 -16.21 13.31 2.56
CA GLN A 13 -15.28 12.47 1.82
C GLN A 13 -14.02 13.31 1.53
N PRO A 14 -12.82 12.88 1.97
CA PRO A 14 -11.60 13.56 1.56
C PRO A 14 -11.52 13.51 0.03
N SER A 15 -11.33 14.67 -0.60
CA SER A 15 -11.45 14.83 -2.05
C SER A 15 -10.38 14.08 -2.86
N ASN A 16 -9.43 13.39 -2.22
CA ASN A 16 -8.37 12.59 -2.84
C ASN A 16 -8.03 11.35 -2.01
N THR A 17 -8.67 10.21 -2.33
CA THR A 17 -8.29 8.90 -1.77
C THR A 17 -7.34 8.19 -2.73
N ILE A 18 -6.20 7.71 -2.23
CA ILE A 18 -5.25 6.89 -2.98
C ILE A 18 -5.29 5.46 -2.42
N THR A 19 -5.69 4.51 -3.26
CA THR A 19 -5.66 3.09 -2.94
C THR A 19 -4.28 2.52 -3.24
N LEU A 20 -3.57 2.03 -2.21
CA LEU A 20 -2.29 1.36 -2.37
C LEU A 20 -2.50 -0.11 -2.76
N THR A 21 -1.97 -0.47 -3.92
CA THR A 21 -1.93 -1.85 -4.42
C THR A 21 -0.78 -2.64 -3.78
N PRO A 22 -0.79 -3.98 -3.86
CA PRO A 22 0.28 -4.80 -3.29
C PRO A 22 1.67 -4.47 -3.84
N ASP A 23 1.79 -4.16 -5.13
CA ASP A 23 3.06 -3.79 -5.76
C ASP A 23 3.55 -2.42 -5.28
N MET A 24 2.66 -1.46 -5.03
CA MET A 24 3.02 -0.16 -4.45
C MET A 24 3.54 -0.31 -3.02
N ILE A 25 2.87 -1.14 -2.21
CA ILE A 25 3.32 -1.44 -0.85
C ILE A 25 4.68 -2.15 -0.89
N LEU A 26 4.87 -3.10 -1.80
CA LEU A 26 6.15 -3.78 -1.95
C LEU A 26 7.26 -2.82 -2.38
N LYS A 27 7.02 -1.93 -3.34
CA LYS A 27 7.98 -0.88 -3.73
C LYS A 27 8.39 0.01 -2.57
N TYR A 28 7.44 0.39 -1.73
CA TYR A 28 7.71 1.17 -0.53
C TYR A 28 8.63 0.43 0.45
N LEU A 29 8.28 -0.83 0.78
CA LEU A 29 9.02 -1.66 1.72
C LEU A 29 10.44 -1.96 1.22
N LEU A 30 10.60 -2.15 -0.09
CA LEU A 30 11.90 -2.37 -0.73
C LEU A 30 12.67 -1.08 -1.03
N GLY A 31 12.04 0.10 -0.93
CA GLY A 31 12.65 1.39 -1.26
C GLY A 31 12.99 1.54 -2.74
N THR A 32 12.21 0.96 -3.64
CA THR A 32 12.47 1.00 -5.09
C THR A 32 11.72 2.11 -5.83
N ASP A 33 10.82 2.84 -5.16
CA ASP A 33 10.07 3.96 -5.74
C ASP A 33 10.00 5.14 -4.76
N GLU A 34 10.81 6.17 -5.04
CA GLU A 34 10.93 7.39 -4.22
C GLU A 34 9.62 8.18 -4.14
N LYS A 35 8.78 8.14 -5.19
CA LYS A 35 7.51 8.87 -5.21
C LYS A 35 6.52 8.22 -4.25
N ILE A 36 6.43 6.89 -4.29
CA ILE A 36 5.59 6.13 -3.36
C ILE A 36 6.10 6.31 -1.93
N GLU A 37 7.42 6.26 -1.73
CA GLU A 37 8.04 6.49 -0.42
C GLU A 37 7.69 7.87 0.14
N THR A 38 7.87 8.93 -0.63
CA THR A 38 7.49 10.29 -0.22
C THR A 38 5.99 10.39 0.10
N THR A 39 5.14 9.77 -0.73
CA THR A 39 3.68 9.80 -0.54
C THR A 39 3.28 9.18 0.81
N ILE A 40 3.85 8.03 1.16
CA ILE A 40 3.53 7.31 2.41
C ILE A 40 4.17 8.01 3.62
N LEU A 41 5.43 8.46 3.52
CA LEU A 41 6.12 9.12 4.64
C LEU A 41 5.49 10.46 5.00
N CYS A 42 5.16 11.28 4.00
CA CYS A 42 4.69 12.65 4.22
C CYS A 42 3.18 12.76 4.37
N LYS A 43 2.40 11.80 3.82
CA LYS A 43 0.92 11.80 3.79
C LYS A 43 0.31 13.22 3.66
N PRO A 44 0.13 13.73 2.42
CA PRO A 44 -0.40 15.08 2.22
C PRO A 44 -1.70 15.31 3.00
N GLU A 45 -1.88 16.48 3.62
CA GLU A 45 -2.97 16.76 4.57
C GLU A 45 -4.38 16.50 4.03
N LYS A 46 -4.56 16.55 2.71
CA LYS A 46 -5.85 16.35 2.02
C LYS A 46 -5.94 15.02 1.27
N THR A 47 -5.05 14.07 1.58
CA THR A 47 -4.97 12.78 0.90
C THR A 47 -5.15 11.65 1.90
N GLU A 48 -6.15 10.82 1.66
CA GLU A 48 -6.33 9.58 2.41
C GLU A 48 -5.63 8.45 1.68
N LEU A 49 -4.73 7.73 2.37
CA LEU A 49 -4.12 6.52 1.85
C LEU A 49 -4.91 5.34 2.40
N VAL A 50 -5.39 4.48 1.51
CA VAL A 50 -6.17 3.31 1.89
C VAL A 50 -5.60 2.04 1.27
N THR A 51 -5.80 0.90 1.91
CA THR A 51 -5.50 -0.41 1.32
C THR A 51 -6.35 -1.49 1.98
N THR A 52 -6.11 -2.74 1.60
CA THR A 52 -6.72 -3.91 2.24
C THR A 52 -5.67 -4.75 2.96
N ASP A 53 -6.10 -5.47 3.98
CA ASP A 53 -5.27 -6.46 4.66
C ASP A 53 -4.87 -7.65 3.76
N LEU A 54 -5.53 -7.85 2.62
CA LEU A 54 -5.10 -8.75 1.54
C LEU A 54 -3.90 -8.15 0.80
N ALA A 55 -3.97 -6.88 0.40
CA ALA A 55 -2.88 -6.24 -0.33
C ALA A 55 -1.60 -6.14 0.50
N LEU A 56 -1.74 -5.84 1.79
CA LEU A 56 -0.62 -5.90 2.73
C LEU A 56 -0.07 -7.32 2.86
N TYR A 57 -0.93 -8.34 2.97
CA TYR A 57 -0.52 -9.74 3.02
C TYR A 57 0.27 -10.17 1.78
N GLU A 58 -0.22 -9.86 0.58
CA GLU A 58 0.47 -10.19 -0.67
C GLU A 58 1.83 -9.48 -0.77
N ALA A 59 1.92 -8.21 -0.39
CA ALA A 59 3.17 -7.46 -0.40
C ALA A 59 4.18 -8.04 0.60
N MET A 60 3.76 -8.27 1.85
CA MET A 60 4.64 -8.83 2.88
C MET A 60 5.10 -10.25 2.53
N GLY A 61 4.22 -11.10 2.02
CA GLY A 61 4.55 -12.45 1.58
C GLY A 61 5.45 -12.49 0.35
N SER A 62 5.63 -11.37 -0.34
CA SER A 62 6.53 -11.24 -1.49
C SER A 62 7.95 -10.78 -1.12
N ILE A 63 8.21 -10.45 0.15
CA ILE A 63 9.55 -10.10 0.67
C ILE A 63 10.38 -11.38 0.76
N LYS A 64 11.63 -11.33 0.31
CA LYS A 64 12.59 -12.44 0.38
C LYS A 64 13.62 -12.17 1.50
N PRO A 65 14.28 -13.19 2.08
CA PRO A 65 15.18 -13.01 3.23
C PRO A 65 16.37 -12.07 3.01
N TYR A 66 16.75 -11.86 1.75
CA TYR A 66 17.84 -10.96 1.36
C TYR A 66 17.38 -9.52 1.14
N ASP A 67 16.07 -9.24 1.19
CA ASP A 67 15.56 -7.88 1.08
C ASP A 67 15.76 -7.14 2.42
N ASN A 68 16.42 -5.98 2.38
CA ASN A 68 16.70 -5.19 3.57
C ASN A 68 15.50 -4.32 3.97
N VAL A 69 14.42 -4.96 4.44
CA VAL A 69 13.21 -4.26 4.88
C VAL A 69 13.40 -3.73 6.30
N GLN A 70 13.24 -2.42 6.47
CA GLN A 70 13.35 -1.77 7.76
C GLN A 70 11.99 -1.75 8.48
N LEU A 71 11.95 -2.18 9.75
CA LEU A 71 10.71 -2.26 10.53
C LEU A 71 10.01 -0.90 10.69
N ASN A 72 10.77 0.18 10.79
CA ASN A 72 10.25 1.56 10.85
C ASN A 72 9.40 1.92 9.62
N LYS A 73 9.72 1.42 8.42
CA LYS A 73 8.91 1.60 7.21
C LYS A 73 7.56 0.92 7.39
N LEU A 74 7.55 -0.33 7.86
CA LEU A 74 6.30 -1.02 8.15
C LEU A 74 5.46 -0.25 9.19
N THR A 75 6.07 0.22 10.27
CA THR A 75 5.37 1.05 11.27
C THR A 75 4.77 2.30 10.64
N LYS A 76 5.50 3.02 9.80
CA LYS A 76 5.01 4.24 9.15
C LYS A 76 3.90 3.97 8.14
N LEU A 77 3.96 2.84 7.42
CA LEU A 77 2.86 2.38 6.57
C LEU A 77 1.58 2.19 7.38
N LEU A 78 1.67 1.47 8.51
CA LEU A 78 0.52 1.19 9.39
C LEU A 78 -0.05 2.47 10.05
N GLU A 79 0.80 3.47 10.32
CA GLU A 79 0.38 4.78 10.82
C GLU A 79 -0.36 5.61 9.75
N SER A 80 0.15 5.59 8.52
CA SER A 80 -0.25 6.53 7.47
C SER A 80 -1.43 6.02 6.64
N VAL A 81 -1.58 4.71 6.51
CA VAL A 81 -2.53 4.05 5.62
C VAL A 81 -3.67 3.43 6.41
N HIS A 82 -4.91 3.73 6.01
CA HIS A 82 -6.09 3.05 6.53
C HIS A 82 -6.24 1.67 5.88
N ILE A 83 -6.29 0.62 6.70
CA ILE A 83 -6.32 -0.77 6.23
C ILE A 83 -7.72 -1.36 6.45
N PHE A 84 -8.43 -1.61 5.36
CA PHE A 84 -9.71 -2.28 5.39
C PHE A 84 -9.58 -3.80 5.42
N SER A 85 -10.55 -4.49 6.02
CA SER A 85 -10.63 -5.94 5.97
C SER A 85 -11.15 -6.42 4.62
N HIS A 86 -10.36 -7.22 3.91
CA HIS A 86 -10.77 -7.86 2.66
C HIS A 86 -12.04 -8.69 2.86
N LYS A 87 -12.09 -9.50 3.92
CA LYS A 87 -13.25 -10.34 4.24
C LYS A 87 -14.53 -9.53 4.45
N GLN A 88 -14.45 -8.39 5.13
CA GLN A 88 -15.62 -7.52 5.32
C GLN A 88 -16.08 -6.87 4.01
N GLN A 89 -15.16 -6.56 3.09
CA GLN A 89 -15.47 -5.93 1.82
C GLN A 89 -15.98 -6.92 0.76
N THR A 90 -15.42 -8.13 0.70
CA THR A 90 -15.69 -9.11 -0.36
C THR A 90 -16.51 -10.30 0.10
N GLY A 91 -16.70 -10.47 1.41
CA GLY A 91 -17.32 -11.65 2.01
C GLY A 91 -16.48 -12.92 1.91
N SER A 92 -15.26 -12.84 1.38
CA SER A 92 -14.42 -14.00 1.07
C SER A 92 -13.12 -13.99 1.88
N GLU A 93 -12.59 -15.19 2.18
CA GLU A 93 -11.29 -15.32 2.83
C GLU A 93 -10.16 -14.93 1.89
N LYS A 94 -9.01 -14.54 2.47
CA LYS A 94 -7.80 -14.28 1.67
C LYS A 94 -7.38 -15.57 0.97
N PRO A 95 -7.14 -15.55 -0.35
CA PRO A 95 -6.58 -16.71 -1.03
C PRO A 95 -5.17 -17.00 -0.51
N ILE A 96 -4.75 -18.26 -0.60
CA ILE A 96 -3.35 -18.63 -0.35
C ILE A 96 -2.46 -17.92 -1.37
N LEU A 97 -1.45 -17.20 -0.88
CA LEU A 97 -0.47 -16.56 -1.74
C LEU A 97 0.36 -17.61 -2.49
N LYS A 98 0.24 -17.60 -3.82
CA LYS A 98 0.96 -18.52 -4.72
C LYS A 98 2.27 -17.91 -5.20
N GLU A 99 3.24 -18.76 -5.53
CA GLU A 99 4.56 -18.30 -6.00
C GLU A 99 4.45 -17.46 -7.29
N GLU A 100 3.54 -17.81 -8.21
CA GLU A 100 3.35 -17.03 -9.44
C GLU A 100 2.92 -15.59 -9.14
N ARG A 101 2.10 -15.41 -8.10
CA ARG A 101 1.66 -14.09 -7.65
C ARG A 101 2.81 -13.31 -7.03
N VAL A 102 3.64 -13.97 -6.22
CA VAL A 102 4.86 -13.39 -5.64
C VAL A 102 5.80 -12.90 -6.73
N GLU A 103 6.09 -13.74 -7.72
CA GLU A 103 7.01 -13.39 -8.82
C GLU A 103 6.47 -12.24 -9.69
N GLN A 104 5.14 -12.19 -9.92
CA GLN A 104 4.52 -11.05 -10.59
C GLN A 104 4.72 -9.73 -9.83
N LEU A 105 4.46 -9.73 -8.51
CA LEU A 105 4.62 -8.55 -7.67
C LEU A 105 6.08 -8.10 -7.60
N ARG A 106 7.01 -9.04 -7.43
CA ARG A 106 8.45 -8.75 -7.40
C ARG A 106 8.94 -8.19 -8.73
N LYS A 107 8.48 -8.75 -9.86
CA LYS A 107 8.82 -8.21 -11.18
C LYS A 107 8.43 -6.74 -11.30
N ILE A 108 7.22 -6.36 -10.88
CA ILE A 108 6.75 -4.97 -10.93
C ILE A 108 7.51 -4.06 -9.95
N ALA A 109 7.79 -4.57 -8.75
CA ALA A 109 8.42 -3.77 -7.70
C ALA A 109 9.92 -3.52 -7.94
N LEU A 110 10.61 -4.47 -8.59
CA LEU A 110 12.04 -4.39 -8.88
C LEU A 110 12.34 -3.87 -10.28
N ASP A 111 11.34 -3.79 -11.17
CA ASP A 111 11.52 -3.17 -12.48
C ASP A 111 11.84 -1.69 -12.27
N LYS A 112 13.11 -1.34 -12.49
CA LYS A 112 13.56 0.03 -12.50
C LYS A 112 12.85 0.69 -13.66
N GLN A 113 11.83 1.49 -13.40
CA GLN A 113 11.42 2.52 -14.35
C GLN A 113 12.71 3.22 -14.78
N SER A 114 13.00 3.13 -16.07
CA SER A 114 14.19 3.57 -16.75
C SER A 114 14.33 5.08 -16.66
N ASN A 115 14.63 5.59 -15.47
CA ASN A 115 15.01 6.98 -15.25
C ASN A 115 16.51 7.13 -15.53
N LYS A 116 16.95 6.64 -16.69
CA LYS A 116 18.16 7.13 -17.34
C LYS A 116 17.72 8.40 -18.07
N LYS A 117 17.95 9.56 -17.44
CA LYS A 117 18.26 10.77 -18.20
C LYS A 117 19.34 10.38 -19.20
N SER A 118 18.96 10.22 -20.46
CA SER A 118 19.89 10.22 -21.58
C SER A 118 20.62 11.56 -21.53
N LYS A 119 21.90 11.51 -21.20
CA LYS A 119 22.97 12.41 -21.63
C LYS A 119 22.50 13.78 -22.15
N LEU A 120 22.57 14.82 -21.31
CA LEU A 120 23.09 16.09 -21.80
C LEU A 120 24.60 16.02 -21.62
N GLU A 121 25.26 15.49 -22.65
CA GLU A 121 26.61 15.89 -23.02
C GLU A 121 26.43 16.60 -24.35
N ASP A 122 26.50 17.93 -24.32
CA ASP A 122 27.05 18.79 -25.38
C ASP A 122 27.77 19.93 -24.65
#